data_AF-A0A4Q2Z8F9-F1
#
_entry.id   AF-A0A4Q2Z8F9-F1
#
_cell.length_a   1.000
_cell.length_b   1.000
_cell.length_c   1.000
_cell.angle_alpha   90.00
_cell.angle_beta   90.00
_cell.angle_gamma   90.00
#
_symmetry.space_group_name_H-M   'P 1'
#
loop_
_entity.id
_entity.type
_entity.pdbx_description
1 polymer ?
#
loop_
_entity_poly.entity_id
_entity_poly.type
_entity_poly.pdbx_seq_one_letter_code
_entity_poly.pdbx_strand_id
1 'polypeptide(L)'
;MQTFRRLEELREAISAWRAAGESVALVPTMGALHAGHMALVEEAKLAADHVVVSIFVNPTQFGPNEDFAQYPRKEQADSRMLSSAGVDILWMPSFEEMYPNGPEIDVKASDIGNTLD
;
A
#
# COMPACT_ATOMS: atom_id res chain seq x y z
N MET A 1 -13.14 3.19 7.34
CA MET A 1 -11.69 2.91 7.24
C MET A 1 -11.10 2.51 8.58
N GLN A 2 -10.54 1.32 8.69
CA GLN A 2 -9.64 0.90 9.77
C GLN A 2 -8.20 1.18 9.34
N THR A 3 -7.30 1.44 10.28
CA THR A 3 -5.86 1.59 10.00
C THR A 3 -5.10 0.51 10.76
N PHE A 4 -4.40 -0.34 10.03
CA PHE A 4 -3.60 -1.42 10.60
C PHE A 4 -2.11 -1.13 10.41
N ARG A 5 -1.34 -1.48 11.44
CA ARG A 5 0.13 -1.35 11.43
C ARG A 5 0.83 -2.68 11.72
N ARG A 6 0.07 -3.68 12.17
CA ARG A 6 0.52 -5.05 12.41
C ARG A 6 -0.03 -5.99 11.35
N LEU A 7 0.82 -6.85 10.80
CA LEU A 7 0.47 -7.73 9.69
C LEU A 7 -0.58 -8.77 10.10
N GLU A 8 -0.58 -9.14 11.37
CA GLU A 8 -1.59 -10.03 11.97
C GLU A 8 -3.00 -9.43 11.88
N GLU A 9 -3.18 -8.16 12.20
CA GLU A 9 -4.46 -7.44 12.12
C GLU A 9 -4.98 -7.40 10.68
N LEU A 10 -4.08 -7.08 9.73
CA LEU A 10 -4.42 -7.08 8.31
C LEU A 10 -4.86 -8.47 7.85
N ARG A 11 -4.10 -9.51 8.20
CA ARG A 11 -4.39 -10.90 7.79
C ARG A 11 -5.71 -11.40 8.35
N GLU A 12 -6.03 -11.07 9.60
CA GLU A 12 -7.28 -11.45 10.23
C GLU A 12 -8.47 -10.82 9.46
N ALA A 13 -8.43 -9.52 9.22
CA ALA A 13 -9.49 -8.81 8.51
C ALA A 13 -9.69 -9.33 7.08
N ILE A 14 -8.59 -9.50 6.32
CA ILE A 14 -8.65 -10.05 4.95
C ILE A 14 -9.19 -11.49 4.94
N SER A 15 -8.80 -12.31 5.92
CA SER A 15 -9.25 -13.72 5.99
C SER A 15 -10.75 -13.80 6.27
N ALA A 16 -11.30 -12.90 7.09
CA ALA A 16 -12.73 -12.82 7.35
C ALA A 16 -13.53 -12.53 6.07
N TRP A 17 -13.12 -11.52 5.28
CA TRP A 17 -13.78 -11.19 4.01
C TRP A 17 -13.69 -12.34 3.01
N ARG A 18 -12.52 -12.96 2.88
CA ARG A 18 -12.34 -14.12 2.00
C ARG A 18 -13.20 -15.31 2.43
N ALA A 19 -13.35 -15.56 3.73
CA ALA A 19 -14.22 -16.61 4.25
C ALA A 19 -15.72 -16.34 3.96
N ALA A 20 -16.10 -15.07 3.84
CA ALA A 20 -17.43 -14.65 3.41
C ALA A 20 -17.64 -14.70 1.88
N GLY A 21 -16.61 -15.04 1.11
CA GLY A 21 -16.66 -15.03 -0.36
C GLY A 21 -16.57 -13.64 -0.99
N GLU A 22 -16.15 -12.64 -0.22
CA GLU A 22 -16.03 -11.26 -0.65
C GLU A 22 -14.66 -11.00 -1.29
N SER A 23 -14.65 -10.17 -2.31
CA SER A 23 -13.49 -9.80 -3.10
C SER A 23 -12.76 -8.59 -2.48
N VAL A 24 -11.44 -8.51 -2.71
CA VAL A 24 -10.58 -7.45 -2.17
C VAL A 24 -9.71 -6.87 -3.28
N ALA A 25 -9.78 -5.55 -3.47
CA ALA A 25 -8.87 -4.80 -4.32
C ALA A 25 -7.77 -4.14 -3.48
N LEU A 26 -6.54 -4.12 -4.01
CA LEU A 26 -5.38 -3.48 -3.37
C LEU A 26 -4.88 -2.32 -4.24
N VAL A 27 -4.72 -1.15 -3.63
CA VAL A 27 -4.03 0.00 -4.21
C VAL A 27 -2.72 0.24 -3.44
N PRO A 28 -1.58 -0.25 -3.93
CA PRO A 28 -0.30 -0.05 -3.25
C PRO A 28 0.26 1.34 -3.56
N THR A 29 0.69 2.07 -2.52
CA THR A 29 1.25 3.41 -2.65
C THR A 29 2.41 3.64 -1.69
N MET A 30 3.16 4.71 -1.90
CA MET A 30 4.13 5.22 -0.94
C MET A 30 3.61 6.42 -0.12
N GLY A 31 2.32 6.74 -0.21
CA GLY A 31 1.69 7.91 0.43
C GLY A 31 1.83 9.19 -0.38
N ALA A 32 1.69 10.35 0.28
CA ALA A 32 1.63 11.67 -0.35
C ALA A 32 0.62 11.70 -1.51
N LEU A 33 -0.61 11.30 -1.18
CA LEU A 33 -1.65 10.99 -2.14
C LEU A 33 -2.11 12.23 -2.90
N HIS A 34 -2.63 11.97 -4.10
CA HIS A 34 -3.11 12.99 -5.05
C HIS A 34 -4.19 12.39 -5.95
N ALA A 35 -4.74 13.18 -6.87
CA ALA A 35 -5.86 12.77 -7.73
C ALA A 35 -5.61 11.46 -8.49
N GLY A 36 -4.39 11.23 -9.00
CA GLY A 36 -4.04 9.96 -9.64
C GLY A 36 -4.21 8.72 -8.74
N HIS A 37 -3.81 8.80 -7.46
CA HIS A 37 -4.04 7.73 -6.50
C HIS A 37 -5.54 7.53 -6.22
N MET A 38 -6.30 8.63 -6.13
CA MET A 38 -7.73 8.56 -5.86
C MET A 38 -8.52 7.96 -7.04
N ALA A 39 -8.09 8.18 -8.28
CA ALA A 39 -8.66 7.50 -9.44
C ALA A 39 -8.50 5.98 -9.35
N LEU A 40 -7.35 5.48 -8.89
CA LEU A 40 -7.15 4.04 -8.64
C LEU A 40 -8.06 3.51 -7.53
N VAL A 41 -8.30 4.31 -6.48
CA VAL A 41 -9.26 3.97 -5.42
C VAL A 41 -10.68 3.89 -5.97
N GLU A 42 -11.08 4.82 -6.83
CA GLU A 42 -12.40 4.81 -7.48
C GLU A 42 -12.59 3.55 -8.34
N GLU A 43 -11.59 3.19 -9.17
CA GLU A 43 -11.62 1.97 -9.97
C GLU A 43 -11.63 0.70 -9.09
N ALA A 44 -10.84 0.68 -8.01
CA ALA A 44 -10.81 -0.44 -7.06
C ALA A 44 -12.19 -0.70 -6.43
N LYS A 45 -12.96 0.34 -6.13
CA LYS A 45 -14.33 0.23 -5.59
C LYS A 45 -15.33 -0.35 -6.59
N LEU A 46 -15.04 -0.27 -7.89
CA LEU A 46 -15.87 -0.90 -8.92
C LEU A 46 -15.49 -2.37 -9.12
N ALA A 47 -14.26 -2.74 -8.79
CA ALA A 47 -13.70 -4.06 -9.07
C ALA A 47 -13.84 -5.08 -7.91
N ALA A 48 -14.09 -4.62 -6.68
CA ALA A 48 -14.15 -5.48 -5.51
C ALA A 48 -15.11 -4.98 -4.42
N ASP A 49 -15.49 -5.88 -3.52
CA ASP A 49 -16.37 -5.58 -2.37
C ASP A 49 -15.65 -4.71 -1.32
N HIS A 50 -14.34 -4.92 -1.14
CA HIS A 50 -13.49 -4.17 -0.20
C HIS A 50 -12.26 -3.59 -0.87
N VAL A 51 -11.88 -2.38 -0.45
CA VAL A 51 -10.66 -1.70 -0.90
C VAL A 51 -9.66 -1.56 0.23
N VAL A 52 -8.45 -2.06 -0.01
CA VAL A 52 -7.28 -1.86 0.83
C VAL A 52 -6.30 -0.95 0.13
N VAL A 53 -5.83 0.08 0.84
CA VAL A 53 -4.73 0.92 0.37
C VAL A 53 -3.53 0.71 1.29
N SER A 54 -2.35 0.48 0.72
CA SER A 54 -1.11 0.49 1.50
C SER A 54 -0.38 1.81 1.33
N ILE A 55 0.22 2.30 2.41
CA ILE A 55 1.18 3.41 2.41
C ILE A 55 2.46 2.89 3.04
N PHE A 56 3.47 2.65 2.20
CA PHE A 56 4.80 2.23 2.64
C PHE A 56 5.86 2.78 1.69
N VAL A 57 6.66 3.74 2.15
CA VAL A 57 7.83 4.23 1.41
C VAL A 57 8.90 3.15 1.44
N ASN A 58 8.96 2.34 0.39
CA ASN A 58 9.79 1.15 0.38
C ASN A 58 11.26 1.48 0.11
N PRO A 59 12.18 1.35 1.09
CA PRO A 59 13.59 1.72 0.89
C PRO A 59 14.31 0.88 -0.18
N THR A 60 13.83 -0.33 -0.49
CA THR A 60 14.49 -1.19 -1.50
C THR A 60 14.32 -0.68 -2.93
N GLN A 61 13.40 0.27 -3.15
CA GLN A 61 13.15 0.89 -4.45
C GLN A 61 13.93 2.18 -4.66
N PHE A 62 14.75 2.60 -3.69
CA PHE A 62 15.56 3.81 -3.77
C PHE A 62 17.04 3.47 -3.96
N GLY A 63 17.67 4.08 -4.96
CA GLY A 63 19.12 4.07 -5.15
C GLY A 63 19.87 4.89 -4.10
N PRO A 64 21.20 4.72 -3.97
CA PRO A 64 22.00 5.42 -2.94
C PRO A 64 21.96 6.95 -2.98
N ASN A 65 21.69 7.52 -4.15
CA ASN A 65 21.66 8.97 -4.39
C ASN A 65 20.23 9.51 -4.61
N GLU A 66 19.21 8.69 -4.35
CA GLU A 66 17.82 9.07 -4.50
C GLU A 66 17.25 9.64 -3.19
N ASP A 67 16.04 10.17 -3.27
CA ASP A 67 15.46 11.09 -2.30
C ASP A 67 14.66 10.40 -1.18
N PHE A 68 15.01 9.17 -0.79
CA PHE A 68 14.31 8.40 0.26
C PHE A 68 14.10 9.21 1.57
N ALA A 69 15.13 9.95 1.99
CA ALA A 69 15.08 10.78 3.18
C ALA A 69 14.14 11.99 3.03
N GLN A 70 14.02 12.52 1.81
CA GLN A 70 13.20 13.69 1.50
C GLN A 70 11.79 13.32 1.03
N TYR A 71 11.51 12.03 0.79
CA TYR A 71 10.22 11.56 0.32
C TYR A 71 9.09 12.06 1.23
N PRO A 72 8.06 12.73 0.68
CA PRO A 72 7.02 13.37 1.47
C PRO A 72 6.20 12.34 2.25
N ARG A 73 6.03 12.57 3.56
CA ARG A 73 5.20 11.75 4.44
C ARG A 73 4.07 12.61 5.00
N LYS A 74 2.84 12.39 4.51
CA LYS A 74 1.66 13.22 4.84
C LYS A 74 0.52 12.38 5.40
N GLU A 75 0.83 11.46 6.31
CA GLU A 75 -0.10 10.46 6.85
C GLU A 75 -1.49 11.02 7.21
N GLN A 76 -1.59 12.12 7.95
CA GLN A 76 -2.88 12.67 8.32
C GLN A 76 -3.71 13.16 7.13
N ALA A 77 -3.05 13.74 6.12
CA ALA A 77 -3.73 14.18 4.91
C ALA A 77 -4.19 12.98 4.08
N ASP A 78 -3.29 12.00 3.90
CA ASP A 78 -3.56 10.77 3.15
C ASP A 78 -4.72 9.98 3.80
N SER A 79 -4.68 9.78 5.12
CA SER A 79 -5.73 9.11 5.89
C SER A 79 -7.09 9.82 5.75
N ARG A 80 -7.12 11.16 5.78
CA ARG A 80 -8.36 11.92 5.54
C ARG A 80 -8.91 11.72 4.13
N MET A 81 -8.04 11.73 3.11
CA MET A 81 -8.46 11.49 1.73
C MET A 81 -9.06 10.09 1.54
N LEU A 82 -8.38 9.06 2.05
CA LEU A 82 -8.81 7.67 1.93
C LEU A 82 -10.10 7.40 2.73
N SER A 83 -10.21 7.95 3.94
CA SER A 83 -11.42 7.86 4.75
C SER A 83 -12.61 8.51 4.04
N SER A 84 -12.42 9.69 3.44
CA SER A 84 -13.47 10.39 2.68
C SER A 84 -13.88 9.63 1.42
N ALA A 85 -12.97 8.87 0.81
CA ALA A 85 -13.26 8.05 -0.36
C ALA A 85 -13.95 6.71 -0.01
N GLY A 86 -14.09 6.38 1.27
CA GLY A 86 -14.71 5.14 1.72
C GLY A 86 -13.82 3.92 1.55
N VAL A 87 -12.50 4.06 1.75
CA VAL A 87 -11.58 2.92 1.82
C VAL A 87 -11.83 2.11 3.10
N ASP A 88 -11.77 0.79 3.00
CA ASP A 88 -12.06 -0.12 4.11
C ASP A 88 -10.87 -0.25 5.07
N ILE A 89 -9.67 -0.50 4.53
CA ILE A 89 -8.42 -0.62 5.29
C ILE A 89 -7.34 0.26 4.70
N LEU A 90 -6.67 1.00 5.58
CA LEU A 90 -5.36 1.60 5.35
C LEU A 90 -4.27 0.76 6.04
N TRP A 91 -3.40 0.13 5.26
CA TRP A 91 -2.26 -0.64 5.74
C TRP A 91 -0.99 0.24 5.79
N MET A 92 -0.48 0.49 6.98
CA MET A 92 0.68 1.37 7.22
C MET A 92 1.74 0.72 8.12
N PRO A 93 2.44 -0.31 7.61
CA PRO A 93 3.48 -0.97 8.38
C PRO A 93 4.69 -0.06 8.62
N SER A 94 5.45 -0.37 9.68
CA SER A 94 6.81 0.14 9.80
C SER A 94 7.77 -0.66 8.90
N PHE A 95 9.01 -0.19 8.80
CA PHE A 95 10.07 -0.95 8.12
C PHE A 95 10.30 -2.31 8.81
N GLU A 96 10.34 -2.34 10.14
CA GLU A 96 10.56 -3.55 10.93
C GLU A 96 9.41 -4.54 10.80
N GLU A 97 8.19 -4.06 10.58
CA GLU A 97 7.04 -4.94 10.31
C GLU A 97 7.12 -5.55 8.90
N MET A 98 7.56 -4.77 7.89
CA MET A 98 7.74 -5.27 6.52
C MET A 98 8.96 -6.17 6.36
N TYR A 99 10.04 -5.84 7.06
CA TYR A 99 11.37 -6.45 6.93
C TYR A 99 11.95 -6.76 8.32
N PRO A 100 11.37 -7.70 9.08
CA PRO A 100 11.80 -8.01 10.45
C PRO A 100 13.26 -8.50 10.53
N ASN A 101 13.74 -9.15 9.46
CA ASN A 101 15.12 -9.62 9.32
C ASN A 101 15.89 -8.84 8.24
N GLY A 102 15.36 -7.69 7.80
CA GLY A 102 15.78 -7.06 6.54
C GLY A 102 15.23 -7.79 5.30
N PRO A 103 15.57 -7.32 4.09
CA PRO A 103 15.21 -8.00 2.84
C PRO A 103 16.04 -9.28 2.66
N GLU A 104 15.42 -10.44 2.86
CA GLU A 104 16.09 -11.75 2.73
C GLU A 104 15.93 -12.39 1.35
N ILE A 105 14.89 -12.02 0.59
CA ILE A 105 14.59 -12.57 -0.73
C ILE A 105 14.57 -11.45 -1.77
N ASP A 106 15.38 -11.62 -2.81
CA ASP A 106 15.38 -10.76 -3.98
C ASP A 106 14.43 -11.29 -5.05
N VAL A 107 13.45 -10.47 -5.43
CA VAL A 107 12.62 -10.68 -6.62
C VAL A 107 13.02 -9.61 -7.63
N LYS A 108 13.39 -10.05 -8.84
CA LYS A 108 13.82 -9.14 -9.91
C LYS A 108 12.92 -9.32 -11.12
N ALA A 109 12.51 -8.20 -11.72
CA ALA A 109 11.96 -8.21 -13.07
C ALA A 109 13.03 -8.76 -14.04
N SER A 110 12.57 -9.38 -15.13
CA SER A 110 13.44 -9.75 -16.24
C SER A 110 13.87 -8.49 -17.02
N ASP A 111 14.17 -8.61 -18.31
CA ASP A 111 14.67 -7.51 -19.15
C ASP A 111 13.77 -6.26 -19.15
N ILE A 112 12.48 -6.41 -18.85
CA ILE A 112 11.55 -5.27 -18.73
C ILE A 112 11.95 -4.27 -17.64
N GLY A 113 12.74 -4.68 -16.64
CA GLY A 113 13.26 -3.77 -15.60
C GLY A 113 14.43 -2.89 -16.07
N ASN A 114 15.02 -3.18 -17.22
CA ASN A 114 16.23 -2.50 -17.72
C ASN A 114 15.94 -1.51 -18.86
N THR A 115 14.69 -1.36 -19.26
CA THR A 115 14.29 -0.50 -20.37
C THR A 115 13.13 0.39 -19.96
N LEU A 116 13.09 1.59 -20.52
CA LEU A 116 11.92 2.46 -20.56
C LEU A 116 11.64 2.63 -22.06
N ASP A 117 10.38 2.55 -22.48
CA ASP A 117 9.98 2.71 -23.90
C ASP A 117 10.48 4.04 -24.51
#